data_AF-A0A9D0LZC0-F1
#
_entry.id   AF-A0A9D0LZC0-F1
#
_cell.length_a   1.000
_cell.length_b   1.000
_cell.length_c   1.000
_cell.angle_alpha   90.00
_cell.angle_beta   90.00
_cell.angle_gamma   90.00
#
_symmetry.space_group_name_H-M   'P 1'
#
loop_
_entity.id
_entity.type
_entity.pdbx_description
1 polymer ?
#
loop_
_entity_poly.entity_id
_entity_poly.type
_entity_poly.pdbx_seq_one_letter_code
_entity_poly.pdbx_strand_id
1 'polypeptide(L)' 'MEEIYFYCQECDAKITTDQLALLNEGKCPSCSSLAGFSTQSKTANDEFEHLTMINDTELLQKTLDS' A
#
# COMPACT_ATOMS: atom_id res chain seq x y z
N MET A 1 5.36 -14.59 18.37
CA MET A 1 4.89 -13.21 18.12
C MET A 1 5.53 -12.81 16.81
N GLU A 2 4.76 -12.62 15.75
CA GLU A 2 5.28 -12.10 14.49
C GLU A 2 5.52 -10.59 14.65
N GLU A 3 6.72 -10.15 14.31
CA GLU A 3 7.06 -8.73 14.31
C GLU A 3 6.41 -8.06 13.10
N ILE A 4 5.53 -7.09 13.35
CA ILE A 4 4.90 -6.30 12.30
C ILE A 4 5.88 -5.21 11.87
N TYR A 5 6.12 -5.14 10.57
CA TYR A 5 6.94 -4.11 9.94
C TYR A 5 6.09 -3.24 9.03
N PHE A 6 6.51 -1.98 8.91
CA PHE A 6 5.90 -1.00 8.03
C PHE A 6 6.95 -0.42 7.09
N TYR A 7 6.53 -0.09 5.87
CA TYR A 7 7.34 0.43 4.79
C TYR A 7 6.87 1.82 4.43
N CYS A 8 7.81 2.77 4.34
CA CYS A 8 7.51 4.13 3.91
C CYS A 8 7.05 4.14 2.45
N GLN A 9 5.92 4.79 2.17
CA GLN A 9 5.34 4.81 0.81
C GLN A 9 6.08 5.74 -0.16
N GLU A 10 7.10 6.47 0.30
CA GLU A 10 7.95 7.29 -0.58
C GLU A 10 9.26 6.57 -0.94
N CYS A 11 10.02 6.12 0.06
CA CYS A 11 11.39 5.62 -0.09
C CYS A 11 11.56 4.12 0.19
N ASP A 12 10.49 3.42 0.57
CA ASP A 12 10.48 1.99 0.92
C ASP A 12 11.31 1.60 2.16
N ALA A 13 11.69 2.58 2.98
CA ALA A 13 12.38 2.31 4.24
C ALA A 13 11.53 1.45 5.17
N LYS A 14 12.12 0.35 5.67
CA LYS A 14 11.50 -0.58 6.61
C LYS A 14 11.66 -0.10 8.05
N ILE A 15 10.56 -0.01 8.78
CA ILE A 15 10.52 0.37 10.20
C ILE A 15 9.66 -0.62 11.00
N THR A 16 9.86 -0.67 12.31
CA THR A 16 9.06 -1.49 13.23
C THR A 16 7.87 -0.70 13.79
N THR A 17 6.86 -1.39 14.32
CA THR A 17 5.72 -0.75 15.01
C THR A 17 6.15 0.21 16.12
N ASP A 18 7.18 -0.15 16.88
CA ASP A 18 7.73 0.71 17.95
C ASP A 18 8.32 2.01 17.40
N GLN A 19 9.12 1.90 16.32
CA GLN A 19 9.65 3.07 15.63
C GLN A 19 8.54 3.94 15.04
N LEU A 20 7.48 3.33 14.49
CA LEU A 20 6.31 4.05 13.97
C LEU A 20 5.61 4.85 15.08
N ALA A 21 5.44 4.27 16.27
CA ALA A 21 4.83 4.93 17.43
C ALA A 21 5.68 6.09 17.97
N LEU A 22 7.00 6.05 17.76
CA LEU A 22 7.94 7.11 18.13
C LEU A 22 7.95 8.28 17.12
N LEU A 23 7.32 8.14 15.95
CA LEU A 23 7.24 9.22 14.96
C LEU A 23 6.24 10.29 15.40
N ASN A 24 6.73 11.42 15.87
CA ASN A 24 5.89 12.53 16.36
C ASN A 24 4.93 13.13 15.31
N GLU A 25 5.35 13.20 14.04
CA GLU A 25 4.56 13.80 12.95
C GLU A 25 4.24 12.79 11.84
N GLY A 26 4.53 11.51 12.04
CA GLY A 26 4.45 10.50 10.97
C GLY A 26 5.45 10.68 9.84
N LYS A 27 6.52 11.47 10.05
CA LYS A 27 7.59 11.67 9.05
C LYS A 27 8.53 10.47 8.98
N CYS A 28 8.91 10.09 7.76
CA CYS A 28 9.90 9.05 7.57
C CYS A 28 11.29 9.47 8.08
N PRO A 29 11.95 8.68 8.94
CA PRO A 29 13.29 9.03 9.42
C PRO A 29 14.38 8.90 8.34
N SER A 30 14.13 8.15 7.25
CA SER A 30 15.08 8.01 6.15
C SER A 30 14.96 9.12 5.09
N CYS A 31 13.76 9.51 4.70
CA CYS A 31 13.54 10.49 3.63
C CYS A 31 12.82 11.77 4.06
N SER A 32 12.38 11.86 5.31
CA SER A 32 11.57 12.97 5.85
C SER A 32 10.20 13.17 5.19
N SER A 33 9.70 12.19 4.43
CA SER A 33 8.40 12.24 3.79
C SER A 33 7.23 12.11 4.77
N LEU A 34 6.12 12.75 4.42
CA LEU A 34 4.80 12.62 5.06
C LEU A 34 3.85 11.67 4.29
N ALA A 35 4.35 10.93 3.30
CA ALA A 35 3.55 10.01 2.49
C ALA A 35 2.94 8.83 3.28
N GLY A 36 3.33 8.66 4.55
CA GLY A 36 2.83 7.60 5.42
C GLY A 36 3.57 6.27 5.25
N PHE A 37 3.08 5.26 5.97
CA PHE A 37 3.65 3.92 6.02
C PHE A 37 2.56 2.87 5.85
N SER A 38 2.89 1.75 5.20
CA SER A 38 1.99 0.61 5.01
C SER A 38 2.69 -0.69 5.40
N THR A 39 1.95 -1.74 5.70
CA THR A 39 2.52 -3.08 5.95
C THR A 39 3.08 -3.71 4.68
N GLN A 40 2.75 -3.15 3.51
CA GLN A 40 3.29 -3.53 2.21
C GLN A 40 4.28 -2.49 1.70
N SER A 41 5.34 -2.99 1.07
CA SER A 41 6.27 -2.16 0.28
C SER A 41 5.54 -1.47 -0.86
N LYS A 42 5.98 -0.26 -1.21
CA LYS A 42 5.45 0.50 -2.35
C LYS A 42 5.47 -0.33 -3.63
N THR A 43 6.53 -1.13 -3.83
CA THR A 43 6.69 -1.98 -5.01
C THR A 43 5.66 -3.11 -5.07
N ALA A 44 5.25 -3.64 -3.91
CA ALA A 44 4.20 -4.67 -3.84
C ALA A 44 2.80 -4.08 -4.03
N ASN A 45 2.58 -2.82 -3.67
CA ASN A 45 1.30 -2.15 -3.88
C ASN A 45 1.04 -1.78 -5.36
N ASP A 46 2.09 -1.56 -6.14
CA ASP A 46 2.00 -1.31 -7.60
C ASP A 46 1.39 -2.52 -8.33
N GLU A 47 1.72 -3.74 -7.89
CA GLU A 47 1.11 -4.96 -8.43
C GLU A 47 -0.41 -5.06 -8.14
N PHE A 48 -0.88 -4.46 -7.04
CA PHE A 48 -2.30 -4.50 -6.68
C PHE A 48 -3.13 -3.47 -7.46
N GLU A 49 -2.60 -2.27 -7.72
CA GLU A 49 -3.28 -1.31 -8.60
C GLU A 49 -3.34 -1.81 -10.05
N HIS A 50 -2.32 -2.53 -10.53
CA HIS A 50 -2.31 -3.05 -11.89
C HIS A 50 -3.32 -4.20 -12.13
N LEU A 51 -3.70 -4.95 -11.08
CA LEU A 51 -4.64 -6.06 -11.19
C LEU A 51 -6.12 -5.64 -11.14
N THR A 52 -6.44 -4.38 -10.82
CA THR A 52 -7.84 -3.92 -10.71
C THR A 52 -8.38 -3.30 -12.01
N MET A 53 -7.71 -3.51 -13.15
CA MET A 53 -8.27 -3.27 -14.48
C MET A 53 -8.87 -4.54 -15.07
N ILE A 54 -9.78 -5.20 -14.34
CA ILE A 54 -10.74 -6.07 -15.03
C ILE A 54 -11.74 -5.13 -15.67
N ASN A 55 -11.64 -5.00 -16.99
CA ASN A 55 -12.54 -4.21 -17.82
C ASN A 55 -13.95 -4.81 -17.70
N ASP A 56 -14.79 -4.26 -16.83
CA ASP A 56 -16.18 -4.70 -16.58
C ASP A 56 -17.14 -4.45 -17.77
N THR A 57 -16.60 -4.14 -18.95
CA THR A 57 -17.41 -3.81 -20.14
C THR A 57 -18.03 -5.05 -20.81
N GLU A 58 -17.56 -6.26 -20.51
CA GLU A 58 -18.10 -7.49 -21.15
C GLU A 58 -19.11 -8.28 -20.30
N LEU A 59 -19.31 -7.94 -19.02
CA LEU A 59 -20.20 -8.70 -18.12
C LEU A 59 -21.68 -8.26 -18.18
N LEU A 60 -21.98 -7.10 -18.77
CA LEU A 60 -23.33 -6.52 -18.81
C LEU A 60 -24.19 -6.91 -20.03
N GLN A 61 -23.67 -7.61 -21.04
CA GLN A 61 -24.44 -7.91 -22.27
C GLN A 61 -25.15 -9.27 -22.28
N LYS A 62 -24.91 -10.15 -21.30
CA LYS A 62 -25.42 -11.53 -21.33
C LYS A 62 -26.67 -11.80 -20.49
N THR A 63 -27.30 -10.78 -19.90
CA THR A 63 -28.46 -10.93 -19.02
C THR A 63 -29.75 -10.29 -19.54
N LEU A 64 -29.74 -9.69 -20.75
CA LEU A 64 -30.93 -9.04 -21.33
C LEU A 64 -31.58 -9.80 -22.51
N ASP A 65 -31.08 -10.98 -22.87
CA ASP A 65 -31.64 -11.82 -23.94
C ASP A 65 -31.95 -13.23 -23.38
N SER A 66 -33.01 -13.34 -22.58
CA SER A 66 -33.72 -14.60 -22.29
C SER A 66 -35.15 -14.33 -21.87
#